data_AF-A0A167P4C2-F1
#
_entry.id   AF-A0A167P4C2-F1
#
_cell.length_a   1.000
_cell.length_b   1.000
_cell.length_c   1.000
_cell.angle_alpha   90.00
_cell.angle_beta   90.00
_cell.angle_gamma   90.00
#
_symmetry.space_group_name_H-M   'P 1'
#
loop_
_entity.id
_entity.type
_entity.pdbx_description
1 polymer ?
#
loop_
_entity_poly.entity_id
_entity_poly.type
_entity_poly.pdbx_seq_one_letter_code
_entity_poly.pdbx_strand_id
1 'polypeptide(L)'
;MWDTRPFNDPKYFVDGKQPFVYSFGDASGHGQHGDYLFGWKGDALQRGMDALGKNGCTNDVCSTALKIQSGKDAMACTKRTENAENVGTSGDWIEALPGGMPVMR
;
A
#
# COMPACT_ATOMS: atom_id res chain seq x y z
N MET A 1 -4.93 -6.01 4.63
CA MET A 1 -6.29 -5.46 4.88
C MET A 1 -6.61 -5.66 6.36
N TRP A 2 -7.08 -4.62 7.05
CA TRP A 2 -7.33 -4.65 8.50
C TRP A 2 -8.78 -5.05 8.81
N ASP A 3 -9.01 -5.84 9.86
CA ASP A 3 -10.37 -6.17 10.31
C ASP A 3 -10.93 -5.04 11.18
N THR A 4 -11.80 -4.22 10.59
CA THR A 4 -12.43 -3.07 11.26
C THR A 4 -13.80 -3.39 11.86
N ARG A 5 -14.32 -4.61 11.70
CA ARG A 5 -15.65 -5.00 12.21
C ARG A 5 -15.85 -4.72 13.71
N PRO A 6 -14.87 -4.92 14.61
CA PRO A 6 -15.02 -4.60 16.03
C PRO A 6 -15.30 -3.11 16.33
N PHE A 7 -14.99 -2.22 15.39
CA PHE A 7 -15.15 -0.77 15.53
C PHE A 7 -16.43 -0.24 14.87
N ASN A 8 -17.27 -1.12 14.32
CA ASN A 8 -18.52 -0.73 13.64
C ASN A 8 -19.75 -0.64 14.58
N ASP A 9 -19.53 -0.52 15.88
CA ASP A 9 -20.59 -0.29 16.87
C ASP A 9 -21.08 1.17 16.75
N PRO A 10 -22.39 1.43 16.60
CA PRO A 10 -22.96 2.78 16.49
C PRO A 10 -22.54 3.73 17.62
N LYS A 11 -22.19 3.21 18.81
CA LYS A 11 -21.75 4.05 19.94
C LYS A 11 -20.45 4.82 19.66
N TYR A 12 -19.64 4.35 18.72
CA TYR A 12 -18.39 5.00 18.35
C TYR A 12 -18.61 6.15 17.35
N PHE A 13 -19.78 6.24 16.73
CA PHE A 13 -20.04 7.24 15.71
C PHE A 13 -20.35 8.60 16.34
N VAL A 14 -19.76 9.65 15.79
CA VAL A 14 -20.00 11.05 16.16
C VAL A 14 -20.61 11.74 14.95
N ASP A 15 -21.80 12.32 15.11
CA ASP A 15 -22.56 12.97 14.02
C ASP A 15 -22.74 12.08 12.77
N GLY A 16 -22.94 10.77 13.00
CA GLY A 16 -23.11 9.77 11.94
C GLY A 16 -21.81 9.38 11.21
N LYS A 17 -20.64 9.80 11.71
CA LYS A 17 -19.32 9.48 11.14
C LYS A 17 -18.48 8.64 12.10
N GLN A 18 -17.66 7.75 11.53
CA GLN A 18 -16.68 6.97 12.28
C GLN A 18 -15.47 7.88 12.65
N PRO A 19 -15.12 8.07 13.92
CA PRO A 19 -14.03 8.96 14.33
C PRO A 19 -12.64 8.35 14.20
N PHE A 20 -12.52 7.04 13.99
CA PHE A 20 -11.22 6.39 13.90
C PHE A 20 -10.53 6.69 12.56
N VAL A 21 -9.27 7.12 12.65
CA VAL A 21 -8.34 7.26 11.54
C VAL A 21 -7.16 6.30 11.77
N TYR A 22 -6.44 5.95 10.71
CA TYR A 22 -5.21 5.20 10.88
C TYR A 22 -4.19 5.99 11.71
N SER A 23 -3.24 5.31 12.37
CA SER A 23 -2.25 5.96 13.24
C SER A 23 -1.32 6.94 12.51
N PHE A 24 -1.23 6.82 11.18
CA PHE A 24 -0.57 7.81 10.32
C PHE A 24 -1.49 8.99 9.95
N GLY A 25 -2.65 9.12 10.60
CA GLY A 25 -3.58 10.23 10.58
C GLY A 25 -4.33 10.48 9.28
N ASP A 26 -4.27 9.53 8.34
CA ASP A 26 -5.06 9.60 7.12
C ASP A 26 -6.54 9.32 7.36
N ALA A 27 -7.37 10.34 7.17
CA ALA A 27 -8.83 10.26 7.21
C ALA A 27 -9.46 9.97 5.83
N SER A 28 -8.69 10.04 4.75
CA SER A 28 -9.15 9.87 3.36
C SER A 28 -9.09 8.40 2.89
N GLY A 29 -8.21 7.60 3.49
CA GLY A 29 -7.95 6.21 3.10
C GLY A 29 -6.91 6.04 1.99
N HIS A 30 -6.31 7.12 1.49
CA HIS A 30 -5.31 7.10 0.42
C HIS A 30 -3.89 6.76 0.87
N GLY A 31 -3.58 6.85 2.16
CA GLY A 31 -2.27 6.50 2.73
C GLY A 31 -2.04 5.00 2.87
N GLN A 32 -3.00 4.17 2.46
CA GLN A 32 -2.84 2.72 2.41
C GLN A 32 -2.01 2.31 1.20
N HIS A 33 -0.91 1.60 1.46
CA HIS A 33 -0.20 0.86 0.43
C HIS A 33 -0.95 -0.44 0.13
N GLY A 34 -1.50 -0.55 -1.08
CA GLY A 34 -2.17 -1.75 -1.56
C GLY A 34 -1.38 -2.39 -2.69
N ASP A 35 -0.92 -3.61 -2.48
CA ASP A 35 -0.43 -4.45 -3.57
C ASP A 35 -1.59 -5.18 -4.25
N TYR A 36 -1.46 -5.35 -5.57
CA TYR A 36 -2.22 -6.22 -6.50
C TYR A 36 -3.51 -5.67 -7.13
N LEU A 37 -3.38 -5.22 -8.38
CA LEU A 37 -4.49 -5.13 -9.34
C LEU A 37 -4.76 -6.44 -10.10
N PHE A 38 -3.78 -7.37 -10.10
CA PHE A 38 -3.84 -8.63 -10.82
C PHE A 38 -3.37 -9.73 -9.88
N GLY A 39 -4.27 -10.61 -9.43
CA GLY A 39 -3.93 -11.70 -8.53
C GLY A 39 -2.81 -12.61 -9.03
N TRP A 40 -2.42 -13.59 -8.23
CA TRP A 40 -1.33 -14.50 -8.56
C TRP A 40 -1.67 -15.35 -9.79
N LYS A 41 -0.80 -15.33 -10.81
CA LYS A 41 -1.00 -16.11 -12.04
C LYS A 41 -0.85 -17.61 -11.74
N GLY A 42 -1.93 -18.37 -11.90
CA GLY A 42 -1.93 -19.82 -11.72
C GLY A 42 -1.54 -20.21 -10.29
N ASP A 43 -0.53 -21.06 -10.16
CA ASP A 43 -0.01 -21.58 -8.89
C ASP A 43 1.06 -20.70 -8.23
N ALA A 44 1.29 -19.48 -8.73
CA ALA A 44 2.39 -18.63 -8.28
C ALA A 44 2.37 -18.33 -6.78
N LEU A 45 1.20 -18.10 -6.19
CA LEU A 45 1.09 -17.89 -4.75
C LEU A 45 1.59 -19.11 -3.97
N GLN A 46 1.13 -20.30 -4.36
CA GLN A 46 1.49 -21.54 -3.66
C GLN A 46 3.00 -21.79 -3.76
N ARG A 47 3.58 -21.64 -4.96
CA ARG A 47 5.04 -21.76 -5.15
C ARG A 47 5.84 -20.79 -4.28
N GLY A 48 5.40 -19.53 -4.19
CA GLY A 48 6.03 -18.53 -3.33
C GLY A 48 5.97 -18.92 -1.85
N MET A 49 4.80 -19.35 -1.36
CA MET A 49 4.60 -19.78 0.03
C MET A 49 5.43 -21.02 0.38
N ASP A 50 5.49 -22.01 -0.51
CA ASP A 50 6.23 -23.25 -0.26
C ASP A 50 7.75 -23.01 -0.18
N ALA A 51 8.24 -22.06 -0.98
CA ALA A 51 9.64 -21.66 -1.04
C ALA A 51 10.03 -20.65 0.04
N LEU A 52 9.09 -19.93 0.66
CA LEU A 52 9.40 -18.88 1.63
C LEU A 52 10.30 -19.41 2.76
N GLY A 53 11.44 -18.74 2.98
CA GLY A 53 12.44 -19.13 3.96
C GLY A 53 13.32 -20.32 3.54
N LYS A 54 13.19 -20.79 2.30
CA LYS A 54 13.93 -21.92 1.71
C LYS A 54 14.53 -21.50 0.36
N ASN A 55 15.57 -22.19 -0.08
CA ASN A 55 16.09 -22.12 -1.45
C ASN A 55 16.29 -20.68 -1.99
N GLY A 56 16.76 -19.75 -1.15
CA GLY A 56 17.01 -18.37 -1.54
C GLY A 56 15.77 -17.51 -1.80
N CYS A 57 14.58 -17.95 -1.33
CA CYS A 57 13.36 -17.16 -1.36
C CYS A 57 13.12 -16.44 -0.02
N THR A 58 13.39 -15.14 0.00
CA THR A 58 13.23 -14.25 1.14
C THR A 58 12.86 -12.84 0.67
N ASN A 59 11.82 -12.25 1.25
CA ASN A 59 11.30 -10.93 0.87
C ASN A 59 11.05 -10.83 -0.65
N ASP A 60 11.65 -9.85 -1.31
CA ASP A 60 11.55 -9.57 -2.74
C ASP A 60 12.45 -10.48 -3.60
N VAL A 61 13.40 -11.20 -2.98
CA VAL A 61 14.30 -12.12 -3.66
C VAL A 61 13.69 -13.51 -3.61
N CYS A 62 13.02 -13.93 -4.69
CA CYS A 62 12.42 -15.26 -4.78
C CYS A 62 12.46 -15.83 -6.21
N SER A 63 13.56 -15.60 -6.92
CA SER A 63 13.72 -16.02 -8.33
C SER A 63 13.74 -17.54 -8.53
N THR A 64 13.96 -18.32 -7.48
CA THR A 64 13.93 -19.78 -7.51
C THR A 64 12.51 -20.35 -7.58
N ALA A 65 11.51 -19.58 -7.15
CA ALA A 65 10.11 -20.01 -7.14
C ALA A 65 9.19 -19.07 -7.94
N LEU A 66 9.56 -17.81 -8.18
CA LEU A 66 8.75 -16.81 -8.88
C LEU A 66 9.48 -16.22 -10.08
N LYS A 67 8.74 -15.91 -11.15
CA LYS A 67 9.27 -15.13 -12.26
C LYS A 67 9.34 -13.67 -11.83
N ILE A 68 10.56 -13.14 -11.74
CA ILE A 68 10.82 -11.73 -11.42
C ILE A 68 11.09 -10.98 -12.73
N GLN A 69 10.45 -9.82 -12.88
CA GLN A 69 10.72 -8.90 -13.99
C GLN A 69 11.98 -8.08 -13.71
N SER A 70 12.65 -7.59 -14.76
CA SER A 70 13.80 -6.70 -14.54
C SER A 70 13.36 -5.40 -13.88
N GLY A 71 14.26 -4.77 -13.10
CA GLY A 71 13.96 -3.47 -12.49
C GLY A 71 13.62 -2.40 -13.54
N LYS A 72 14.25 -2.46 -14.72
CA LYS A 72 13.96 -1.57 -15.85
C LYS A 72 12.52 -1.73 -16.34
N ASP A 73 12.06 -2.97 -16.53
CA ASP A 73 10.70 -3.23 -16.99
C ASP A 73 9.66 -2.86 -15.93
N ALA A 74 9.98 -3.08 -14.64
CA ALA A 74 9.13 -2.68 -13.52
C ALA A 74 8.88 -1.17 -13.49
N MET A 75 9.95 -0.36 -13.60
CA MET A 75 9.85 1.09 -13.60
C MET A 75 9.13 1.64 -14.84
N ALA A 76 9.18 0.93 -15.96
CA ALA A 76 8.46 1.33 -17.17
C ALA A 76 6.93 1.15 -17.04
N CYS A 77 6.48 0.28 -16.14
CA CYS A 77 5.07 0.06 -15.86
C CYS A 77 4.52 1.16 -14.95
N THR A 78 4.01 2.25 -15.54
CA THR A 78 3.49 3.41 -14.81
C THR A 78 1.96 3.48 -14.87
N LYS A 79 1.36 3.99 -13.79
CA LYS A 79 -0.05 4.36 -13.73
C LYS A 79 -0.13 5.86 -13.46
N ARG A 80 -1.12 6.54 -14.07
CA ARG A 80 -1.39 7.94 -13.73
C ARG A 80 -1.83 8.03 -12.26
N THR A 81 -1.37 9.07 -11.56
CA THR A 81 -1.84 9.38 -10.21
C THR A 81 -3.37 9.55 -10.23
N GLU A 82 -4.07 8.82 -9.37
CA GLU A 82 -5.53 8.89 -9.27
C GLU A 82 -6.01 10.12 -8.48
N ASN A 83 -5.13 10.70 -7.66
CA ASN A 83 -5.40 11.88 -6.85
C ASN A 83 -4.58 13.07 -7.34
N ALA A 84 -5.24 14.21 -7.56
CA ALA A 84 -4.60 15.45 -8.03
C ALA A 84 -3.98 16.25 -6.86
N GLU A 85 -3.08 15.62 -6.10
CA GLU A 85 -2.37 16.24 -4.98
C GLU A 85 -0.92 16.56 -5.35
N ASN A 86 -0.41 17.72 -4.88
CA ASN A 86 1.01 18.02 -5.02
C ASN A 86 1.82 17.16 -4.03
N VAL A 87 2.61 16.25 -4.57
CA VAL A 87 3.48 15.34 -3.81
C VAL A 87 4.97 15.65 -4.01
N GLY A 88 5.31 16.86 -4.46
CA GLY A 88 6.70 17.31 -4.63
C GLY A 88 7.45 16.67 -5.80
N THR A 89 6.77 15.96 -6.69
CA THR A 89 7.41 15.29 -7.86
C THR A 89 8.06 16.26 -8.84
N SER A 90 7.72 17.55 -8.76
CA SER A 90 8.29 18.62 -9.58
C SER A 90 9.46 19.35 -8.89
N GLY A 91 9.90 18.88 -7.70
CA GLY A 91 10.95 19.52 -6.90
C GLY A 91 10.42 20.56 -5.90
N ASP A 92 9.10 20.69 -5.79
CA ASP A 92 8.45 21.56 -4.80
C ASP A 92 8.58 20.99 -3.39
N TRP A 93 8.76 21.88 -2.42
CA TRP A 93 8.61 21.53 -1.00
C TRP A 93 7.12 21.49 -0.65
N ILE A 94 6.69 20.41 0.00
CA ILE A 94 5.33 20.27 0.52
C ILE A 94 5.32 20.67 2.00
N GLU A 95 4.30 21.44 2.41
CA GLU A 95 4.15 21.91 3.80
C GLU A 95 3.56 20.82 4.72
N ALA A 96 2.88 19.84 4.14
CA ALA A 96 2.26 18.70 4.80
C ALA A 96 2.41 17.45 3.93
N LEU A 97 2.40 16.27 4.55
CA LEU A 97 2.29 15.00 3.83
C LEU A 97 0.89 14.88 3.20
N PRO A 98 0.77 14.05 2.15
CA PRO A 98 -0.52 13.64 1.61
C PRO A 98 -1.54 13.32 2.70
N GLY A 99 -2.73 13.91 2.61
CA GLY A 99 -3.77 13.80 3.64
C GLY A 99 -3.67 14.81 4.80
N GLY A 100 -2.84 15.84 4.68
CA GLY A 100 -2.79 16.97 5.63
C GLY A 100 -2.02 16.70 6.91
N MET A 101 -1.16 15.67 6.92
CA MET A 101 -0.38 15.30 8.09
C MET A 101 0.87 16.18 8.21
N PRO A 102 1.13 16.79 9.38
CA PRO A 102 2.27 17.69 9.54
C PRO A 102 3.59 16.96 9.31
N VAL A 103 4.45 17.52 8.45
CA VAL A 103 5.85 17.08 8.33
C VAL A 103 6.60 17.70 9.51
N MET A 104 7.17 16.88 10.39
CA MET A 104 8.03 17.41 11.46
C MET A 104 9.23 18.12 10.84
N ARG A 105 9.45 19.37 11.25
CA ARG A 105 10.58 20.21 10.84
C ARG A 105 11.79 20.01 11.75
#